data_AF-A0A1M6ZGV5-F1
#
_entry.id   AF-A0A1M6ZGV5-F1
#
_cell.length_a   1.000
_cell.length_b   1.000
_cell.length_c   1.000
_cell.angle_alpha   90.00
_cell.angle_beta   90.00
_cell.angle_gamma   90.00
#
_symmetry.space_group_name_H-M   'P 1'
#
loop_
_entity.id
_entity.type
_entity.pdbx_description
1 polymer ?
#
loop_
_entity_poly.entity_id
_entity_poly.type
_entity_poly.pdbx_seq_one_letter_code
_entity_poly.pdbx_strand_id
1 'polypeptide(L)'
;MEYIAKINHEEDGFTVEFPDIPGCNTCGDSLEEALTMAKDALDLILEVKLEDKDPLPQSTLTEDQKNGFYAIQVNGRLALAYTIFEARRGKPAASICKKMGIAPQQYKLEDPSTGVTFATLEKFAKAIGKKLEIKFV
;
A
#
# COMPACT_ATOMS: atom_id res chain seq x y z
N MET A 1 0.16 -7.21 -2.83
CA MET A 1 0.24 -5.97 -3.63
C MET A 1 1.69 -5.60 -3.66
N GLU A 2 2.20 -5.31 -4.83
CA GLU A 2 3.63 -5.10 -5.06
C GLU A 2 3.86 -3.98 -6.06
N TYR A 3 5.02 -3.36 -5.95
CA TYR A 3 5.54 -2.43 -6.92
C TYR A 3 6.92 -2.86 -7.35
N ILE A 4 7.28 -2.52 -8.58
CA ILE A 4 8.57 -2.90 -9.14
C ILE A 4 9.59 -1.80 -8.81
N ALA A 5 10.63 -2.17 -8.07
CA ALA A 5 11.81 -1.37 -7.90
C ALA A 5 12.77 -1.66 -9.06
N LYS A 6 13.38 -0.61 -9.61
CA LYS A 6 14.54 -0.72 -10.47
C LYS A 6 15.78 -0.48 -9.61
N ILE A 7 16.65 -1.48 -9.56
CA ILE A 7 17.87 -1.47 -8.76
C ILE A 7 19.06 -1.45 -9.70
N ASN A 8 19.91 -0.44 -9.57
CA ASN A 8 21.16 -0.33 -10.33
C ASN A 8 22.35 -0.50 -9.38
N HIS A 9 23.37 -1.22 -9.85
CA HIS A 9 24.63 -1.37 -9.15
C HIS A 9 25.60 -0.27 -9.61
N GLU A 10 26.12 0.48 -8.65
CA GLU A 10 27.08 1.58 -8.84
C GLU A 10 28.44 1.21 -8.22
N GLU A 11 29.44 2.10 -8.29
CA GLU A 11 30.78 1.82 -7.75
C GLU A 11 30.80 1.65 -6.21
N ASP A 12 29.89 2.31 -5.50
CA ASP A 12 29.84 2.41 -4.04
C ASP A 12 28.59 1.78 -3.41
N GLY A 13 27.77 1.07 -4.18
CA GLY A 13 26.59 0.37 -3.65
C GLY A 13 25.49 0.18 -4.68
N PHE A 14 24.25 0.17 -4.20
CA PHE A 14 23.05 -0.02 -5.01
C PHE A 14 22.11 1.17 -4.86
N THR A 15 21.62 1.68 -5.98
CA THR A 15 20.55 2.66 -6.02
C THR A 15 19.22 2.00 -6.32
N VAL A 16 18.15 2.51 -5.73
CA VAL A 16 16.79 1.99 -5.89
C VAL A 16 15.87 3.14 -6.25
N GLU A 17 15.09 2.94 -7.31
CA GLU A 17 13.99 3.82 -7.70
C GLU A 17 12.72 3.00 -7.98
N PHE A 18 11.55 3.60 -7.78
CA PHE A 18 10.27 3.01 -8.19
C PHE A 18 9.71 3.80 -9.38
N PRO A 19 9.81 3.30 -10.64
CA PRO A 19 9.39 4.07 -11.81
C PRO A 19 7.92 4.49 -11.80
N ASP A 20 7.04 3.64 -11.25
CA ASP A 20 5.61 3.91 -11.10
C ASP A 20 5.27 4.85 -9.91
N ILE A 21 6.25 5.15 -9.04
CA ILE A 21 6.10 6.02 -7.87
C ILE A 21 7.24 7.05 -7.86
N PRO A 22 7.18 8.08 -8.73
CA PRO A 22 8.22 9.11 -8.78
C PRO A 22 8.45 9.76 -7.41
N GLY A 23 9.72 9.89 -7.03
CA GLY A 23 10.14 10.42 -5.73
C GLY A 23 10.36 9.36 -4.65
N CYS A 24 10.00 8.09 -4.90
CA CYS A 24 10.36 6.98 -4.03
C CYS A 24 11.72 6.42 -4.43
N ASN A 25 12.78 6.91 -3.79
CA ASN A 25 14.15 6.50 -4.04
C ASN A 25 14.85 6.14 -2.72
N THR A 26 15.82 5.23 -2.79
CA THR A 26 16.67 4.84 -1.66
C THR A 26 17.95 4.16 -2.16
N CYS A 27 18.80 3.70 -1.25
CA CYS A 27 20.05 3.01 -1.58
C CYS A 27 20.43 2.01 -0.48
N GLY A 28 21.43 1.17 -0.77
CA GLY A 28 22.05 0.28 0.21
C GLY A 28 23.43 -0.19 -0.26
N ASP A 29 24.28 -0.63 0.67
CA ASP A 29 25.66 -1.03 0.38
C ASP A 29 25.70 -2.43 -0.30
N SER A 30 24.65 -3.22 -0.10
CA SER A 30 24.46 -4.53 -0.72
C SER A 30 23.07 -4.66 -1.34
N LEU A 31 22.88 -5.64 -2.23
CA LEU A 31 21.56 -5.90 -2.82
C LEU A 31 20.51 -6.23 -1.75
N GLU A 32 20.88 -6.99 -0.72
CA GLU A 32 19.97 -7.35 0.39
C GLU A 32 19.54 -6.12 1.18
N GLU A 33 20.48 -5.23 1.48
CA GLU A 33 20.19 -3.96 2.13
C GLU A 33 19.32 -3.07 1.23
N ALA A 34 19.66 -2.95 -0.06
CA ALA A 34 18.90 -2.16 -1.01
C ALA A 34 17.44 -2.65 -1.12
N LEU A 35 17.21 -3.97 -1.12
CA LEU A 35 15.86 -4.55 -1.11
C LEU A 35 15.11 -4.26 0.19
N THR A 36 15.80 -4.30 1.34
CA THR A 36 15.23 -3.94 2.65
C THR A 36 14.84 -2.47 2.68
N MET A 37 15.75 -1.59 2.25
CA MET A 37 15.54 -0.16 2.17
C MET A 37 14.44 0.18 1.15
N ALA A 38 14.37 -0.53 0.03
CA ALA A 38 13.31 -0.38 -0.98
C ALA A 38 11.93 -0.62 -0.37
N LYS A 39 11.81 -1.67 0.45
CA LYS A 39 10.57 -1.98 1.15
C LYS A 39 10.14 -0.87 2.10
N ASP A 40 11.05 -0.37 2.93
CA ASP A 40 10.75 0.68 3.88
C ASP A 40 10.40 2.00 3.17
N ALA A 41 11.12 2.36 2.11
CA ALA A 41 10.83 3.54 1.29
C ALA A 41 9.46 3.44 0.62
N LEU A 42 9.11 2.26 0.08
CA LEU A 42 7.82 2.00 -0.55
C LEU A 42 6.67 2.10 0.46
N ASP A 43 6.81 1.48 1.62
CA ASP A 43 5.77 1.52 2.65
C ASP A 43 5.59 2.97 3.15
N LEU A 44 6.67 3.72 3.37
CA LEU A 44 6.63 5.11 3.82
C LEU A 44 5.95 6.06 2.82
N ILE A 45 6.31 5.98 1.53
CA ILE A 45 5.71 6.87 0.52
C ILE A 45 4.22 6.59 0.33
N LEU A 46 3.83 5.31 0.42
CA LEU A 46 2.44 4.92 0.34
C LEU A 46 1.66 5.38 1.58
N GLU A 47 2.23 5.34 2.78
CA GLU A 47 1.61 5.92 3.98
C GLU A 47 1.30 7.40 3.79
N VAL A 48 2.28 8.21 3.36
CA VAL A 48 2.08 9.64 3.08
C VAL A 48 0.97 9.88 2.07
N LYS A 49 0.99 9.14 0.95
CA LYS A 49 -0.05 9.22 -0.07
C LYS A 49 -1.45 8.88 0.47
N LEU A 50 -1.57 7.94 1.40
CA LEU A 50 -2.85 7.54 1.98
C LEU A 50 -3.39 8.61 2.95
N GLU A 51 -2.48 9.26 3.67
CA GLU A 51 -2.78 10.42 4.51
C GLU A 51 -3.32 11.58 3.67
N ASP A 52 -2.67 11.86 2.54
CA ASP A 52 -3.06 12.88 1.56
C ASP A 52 -4.30 12.51 0.74
N LYS A 53 -4.82 11.28 0.90
CA LYS A 53 -5.95 10.73 0.14
C LYS A 53 -5.69 10.68 -1.37
N ASP A 54 -4.44 10.46 -1.74
CA ASP A 54 -4.03 10.17 -3.11
C ASP A 54 -4.55 8.79 -3.55
N PRO A 55 -4.91 8.63 -4.82
CA PRO A 55 -5.17 7.32 -5.40
C PRO A 55 -3.99 6.37 -5.23
N LEU A 56 -4.30 5.07 -5.05
CA LEU A 56 -3.28 4.03 -5.10
C LEU A 56 -2.53 4.09 -6.46
N PRO A 57 -1.18 4.18 -6.47
CA PRO A 57 -0.41 4.19 -7.72
C PRO A 57 -0.65 2.92 -8.56
N GLN A 58 -0.67 3.05 -9.87
CA GLN A 58 -0.76 1.88 -10.75
C GLN A 58 0.62 1.23 -10.90
N SER A 59 0.70 -0.08 -10.70
CA SER A 59 1.88 -0.87 -11.05
C SER A 59 1.78 -1.27 -12.52
N THR A 60 2.71 -0.80 -13.35
CA THR A 60 2.70 -1.01 -14.81
C THR A 60 3.82 -1.91 -15.29
N LEU A 61 4.80 -2.17 -14.43
CA LEU A 61 5.97 -2.99 -14.71
C LEU A 61 5.80 -4.42 -14.21
N THR A 62 6.63 -5.32 -14.74
CA THR A 62 6.74 -6.71 -14.30
C THR A 62 8.13 -6.98 -13.75
N GLU A 63 8.22 -7.94 -12.83
CA GLU A 63 9.52 -8.39 -12.33
C GLU A 63 10.40 -8.95 -13.45
N ASP A 64 11.66 -8.52 -13.47
CA ASP A 64 12.70 -9.03 -14.34
C ASP A 64 14.07 -8.76 -13.70
N GLN A 65 14.44 -9.64 -12.76
CA GLN A 65 15.66 -9.47 -11.97
C GLN A 65 16.93 -9.48 -12.83
N LYS A 66 16.90 -10.09 -14.04
CA LYS A 66 18.04 -10.06 -14.97
C LYS A 66 18.32 -8.64 -15.47
N ASN A 67 17.29 -7.81 -15.53
CA ASN A 67 17.35 -6.42 -15.95
C ASN A 67 17.23 -5.44 -14.76
N GLY A 68 17.43 -5.93 -13.53
CA GLY A 68 17.41 -5.09 -12.32
C GLY A 68 16.01 -4.71 -11.82
N PHE A 69 14.95 -5.37 -12.30
CA PHE A 69 13.57 -5.11 -11.86
C PHE A 69 13.15 -6.13 -10.81
N TYR A 70 12.91 -5.67 -9.58
CA TYR A 70 12.59 -6.50 -8.42
C TYR A 70 11.19 -6.18 -7.90
N ALA A 71 10.39 -7.21 -7.61
CA ALA A 71 9.08 -7.02 -7.00
C ALA A 71 9.23 -6.77 -5.48
N ILE A 72 8.73 -5.63 -5.01
CA ILE A 72 8.75 -5.26 -3.60
C ILE A 72 7.33 -5.33 -3.04
N GLN A 73 7.13 -6.18 -2.03
CA GLN A 73 5.83 -6.35 -1.39
C GLN A 73 5.52 -5.21 -0.42
N VAL A 74 4.34 -4.63 -0.59
CA VAL A 74 3.79 -3.63 0.35
C VAL A 74 3.39 -4.31 1.65
N ASN A 75 3.58 -3.63 2.78
CA ASN A 75 3.04 -4.04 4.07
C ASN A 75 1.55 -4.41 3.98
N GLY A 76 1.17 -5.58 4.49
CA GLY A 76 -0.20 -6.09 4.37
C GLY A 76 -1.27 -5.19 5.01
N ARG A 77 -0.95 -4.48 6.10
CA ARG A 77 -1.89 -3.54 6.74
C ARG A 77 -2.08 -2.29 5.88
N LEU A 78 -0.99 -1.77 5.33
CA LEU A 78 -1.03 -0.64 4.39
C LEU A 78 -1.80 -1.00 3.12
N ALA A 79 -1.56 -2.21 2.58
CA ALA A 79 -2.31 -2.73 1.46
C ALA A 79 -3.82 -2.83 1.74
N LEU A 80 -4.19 -3.32 2.93
CA LEU A 80 -5.60 -3.37 3.35
C LEU A 80 -6.20 -1.97 3.48
N ALA A 81 -5.51 -1.04 4.13
CA ALA A 81 -5.95 0.33 4.33
C ALA A 81 -6.20 1.06 2.99
N TYR A 82 -5.28 0.92 2.03
CA TYR A 82 -5.49 1.42 0.66
C TYR A 82 -6.66 0.76 -0.05
N THR A 83 -6.77 -0.56 0.05
CA THR A 83 -7.88 -1.30 -0.57
C THR A 83 -9.23 -0.80 -0.08
N ILE A 84 -9.34 -0.53 1.23
CA ILE A 84 -10.53 0.05 1.85
C ILE A 84 -10.77 1.47 1.32
N PHE A 85 -9.74 2.33 1.33
CA PHE A 85 -9.84 3.69 0.83
C PHE A 85 -10.35 3.73 -0.62
N GLU A 86 -9.73 2.97 -1.52
CA GLU A 86 -10.12 2.86 -2.92
C GLU A 86 -11.55 2.32 -3.07
N ALA A 87 -11.91 1.27 -2.32
CA ALA A 87 -13.24 0.66 -2.39
C ALA A 87 -14.38 1.63 -2.00
N ARG A 88 -14.09 2.62 -1.15
CA ARG A 88 -15.06 3.64 -0.74
C ARG A 88 -14.87 5.00 -1.42
N ARG A 89 -13.90 5.16 -2.31
CA ARG A 89 -13.61 6.43 -2.97
C ARG A 89 -14.88 7.01 -3.61
N GLY A 90 -15.07 8.32 -3.47
CA GLY A 90 -16.31 9.00 -3.86
C GLY A 90 -17.47 8.89 -2.85
N LYS A 91 -17.33 8.11 -1.77
CA LYS A 91 -18.28 8.07 -0.64
C LYS A 91 -17.61 8.66 0.61
N PRO A 92 -18.21 9.68 1.25
CA PRO A 92 -17.67 10.26 2.49
C PRO A 92 -17.64 9.24 3.63
N ALA A 93 -16.57 9.23 4.42
CA ALA A 93 -16.41 8.32 5.57
C ALA A 93 -17.58 8.43 6.57
N ALA A 94 -18.10 9.65 6.80
CA ALA A 94 -19.26 9.88 7.66
C ALA A 94 -20.52 9.11 7.19
N SER A 95 -20.75 9.03 5.88
CA SER A 95 -21.87 8.27 5.32
C SER A 95 -21.73 6.76 5.54
N ILE A 96 -20.49 6.27 5.58
CA ILE A 96 -20.16 4.85 5.79
C ILE A 96 -20.29 4.52 7.28
N CYS A 97 -19.81 5.39 8.17
CA CYS A 97 -19.98 5.24 9.62
C CYS A 97 -21.46 5.09 10.00
N LYS A 98 -22.33 5.94 9.42
CA LYS A 98 -23.78 5.87 9.62
C LYS A 98 -24.36 4.52 9.19
N LYS A 99 -23.94 3.99 8.04
CA LYS A 99 -24.38 2.67 7.55
C LYS A 99 -23.83 1.50 8.35
N MET A 100 -22.61 1.65 8.90
CA MET A 100 -21.98 0.67 9.78
C MET A 100 -22.54 0.71 11.21
N GLY A 101 -23.23 1.79 11.59
CA GLY A 101 -23.73 2.00 12.95
C GLY A 101 -22.62 2.28 13.97
N ILE A 102 -21.56 2.99 13.56
CA ILE A 102 -20.42 3.35 14.43
C ILE A 102 -20.23 4.87 14.52
N ALA A 103 -19.59 5.33 15.59
CA ALA A 103 -19.19 6.72 15.72
C ALA A 103 -18.00 7.05 14.79
N PRO A 104 -17.88 8.30 14.27
CA PRO A 104 -16.79 8.68 13.37
C PRO A 104 -15.38 8.41 13.93
N GLN A 105 -15.17 8.58 15.24
CA GLN A 105 -13.87 8.34 15.89
C GLN A 105 -13.45 6.86 15.86
N GLN A 106 -14.41 5.95 15.66
CA GLN A 106 -14.15 4.51 15.52
C GLN A 106 -13.77 4.13 14.09
N TYR A 107 -13.91 5.04 13.12
CA TYR A 107 -13.51 4.81 11.74
C TYR A 107 -12.00 4.97 11.60
N LYS A 108 -11.29 3.87 11.81
CA LYS A 108 -9.82 3.78 11.65
C LYS A 108 -9.41 2.76 10.58
N LEU A 109 -10.35 2.41 9.70
CA LEU A 109 -10.18 1.37 8.68
C LEU A 109 -9.07 1.67 7.65
N GLU A 110 -8.69 2.93 7.50
CA GLU A 110 -7.63 3.40 6.59
C GLU A 110 -6.36 3.82 7.32
N ASP A 111 -6.28 3.56 8.62
CA ASP A 111 -5.08 3.80 9.40
C ASP A 111 -4.29 2.47 9.48
N PRO A 112 -3.17 2.34 8.74
CA PRO A 112 -2.39 1.10 8.69
C PRO A 112 -1.74 0.73 10.02
N SER A 113 -1.61 1.69 10.95
CA SER A 113 -1.11 1.45 12.30
C SER A 113 -2.12 0.72 13.20
N THR A 114 -3.40 0.66 12.79
CA THR A 114 -4.48 0.10 13.60
C THR A 114 -4.88 -1.31 13.18
N GLY A 115 -5.24 -2.12 14.16
CA GLY A 115 -5.77 -3.45 13.90
C GLY A 115 -7.21 -3.39 13.41
N VAL A 116 -7.49 -4.01 12.25
CA VAL A 116 -8.85 -4.18 11.73
C VAL A 116 -9.31 -5.62 11.94
N THR A 117 -10.50 -5.80 12.51
CA THR A 117 -11.09 -7.12 12.72
C THR A 117 -11.93 -7.55 11.51
N PHE A 118 -12.06 -8.86 11.31
CA PHE A 118 -12.89 -9.43 10.23
C PHE A 118 -14.35 -8.93 10.30
N ALA A 119 -14.95 -8.90 11.49
CA ALA A 119 -16.30 -8.37 11.69
C ALA A 119 -16.45 -6.91 11.25
N THR A 120 -15.39 -6.10 11.37
CA THR A 120 -15.41 -4.72 10.89
C THR A 120 -15.33 -4.65 9.37
N LEU A 121 -14.50 -5.51 8.75
CA LEU A 121 -14.43 -5.63 7.29
C LEU A 121 -15.77 -6.06 6.68
N GLU A 122 -16.48 -7.01 7.30
CA GLU A 122 -17.80 -7.44 6.85
C GLU A 122 -18.83 -6.30 6.92
N LYS A 123 -18.85 -5.56 8.04
CA LYS A 123 -19.72 -4.37 8.18
C LYS A 123 -19.41 -3.32 7.13
N PHE A 124 -18.13 -3.06 6.90
CA PHE A 124 -17.68 -2.11 5.88
C PHE A 124 -18.13 -2.54 4.47
N ALA A 125 -17.87 -3.80 4.09
CA ALA A 125 -18.28 -4.37 2.80
C ALA A 125 -19.79 -4.21 2.57
N LYS A 126 -20.60 -4.58 3.57
CA LYS A 126 -22.06 -4.39 3.55
C LYS A 126 -22.46 -2.92 3.40
N ALA A 127 -21.80 -2.01 4.13
CA ALA A 127 -22.10 -0.57 4.09
C ALA A 127 -21.82 0.06 2.71
N ILE A 128 -20.81 -0.42 1.99
CA ILE A 128 -20.48 0.06 0.64
C ILE A 128 -21.16 -0.72 -0.49
N GLY A 129 -21.89 -1.80 -0.16
CA GLY A 129 -22.60 -2.65 -1.12
C GLY A 129 -21.70 -3.63 -1.87
N LYS A 130 -20.60 -4.06 -1.26
CA LYS A 130 -19.64 -5.04 -1.82
C LYS A 130 -19.65 -6.33 -1.00
N LYS A 131 -19.05 -7.40 -1.55
CA LYS A 131 -18.77 -8.65 -0.85
C LYS A 131 -17.31 -8.65 -0.37
N LEU A 132 -17.06 -9.24 0.79
CA LEU A 132 -15.71 -9.48 1.30
C LEU A 132 -15.22 -10.82 0.75
N GLU A 133 -14.01 -10.83 0.17
CA GLU A 133 -13.30 -12.01 -0.30
C GLU A 133 -11.88 -11.97 0.25
N ILE A 134 -11.36 -13.13 0.70
CA ILE A 134 -9.97 -13.28 1.15
C ILE A 134 -9.32 -14.35 0.29
N LYS A 135 -8.14 -14.04 -0.23
CA LYS A 135 -7.32 -14.94 -1.03
C LYS A 135 -5.89 -14.94 -0.48
N PHE A 136 -5.29 -16.13 -0.39
CA PHE A 136 -3.85 -16.29 -0.23
C PHE A 136 -3.25 -16.34 -1.64
N VAL A 137 -2.36 -15.41 -1.94
CA VAL A 137 -1.64 -15.31 -3.22
C VAL A 137 -0.17 -15.62 -3.00
#